data_AF-A0A5P9EWT7-F1
#
_entry.id   AF-A0A5P9EWT7-F1
#
_cell.length_a   1.000
_cell.length_b   1.000
_cell.length_c   1.000
_cell.angle_alpha   90.00
_cell.angle_beta   90.00
_cell.angle_gamma   90.00
#
_symmetry.space_group_name_H-M   'P 1'
#
loop_
_entity.id
_entity.type
_entity.pdbx_description
1 polymer ?
#
loop_
_entity_poly.entity_id
_entity_poly.type
_entity_poly.pdbx_seq_one_letter_code
_entity_poly.pdbx_strand_id
1 'polypeptide(L)'
;MPPDDGCMTELDRVHDQIAELEVLLAMAQLAKAEWHAAKEAVRAECLETAIPNLPNLHQKDEFDFPIEPMDHAVAECIETHPDVLEAWNLFEQIALELEIELEVAHALLDEYKACSHALI
;
A
#
# COMPACT_ATOMS: atom_id res chain seq x y z
N MET A 1 -24.98 21.55 38.35
CA MET A 1 -24.66 20.48 37.38
C MET A 1 -23.33 20.84 36.78
N PRO A 2 -22.29 19.98 36.82
CA PRO A 2 -21.08 20.25 36.07
C PRO A 2 -21.44 20.25 34.57
N PRO A 3 -20.79 21.11 33.75
CA PRO A 3 -21.04 21.17 32.31
C PRO A 3 -20.56 19.88 31.63
N ASP A 4 -21.27 19.50 30.57
CA ASP A 4 -21.11 18.29 29.73
C ASP A 4 -19.70 17.66 29.65
N ASP A 5 -19.51 16.56 30.39
CA ASP A 5 -18.39 15.61 30.24
C ASP A 5 -18.44 14.83 28.90
N GLY A 6 -19.49 15.01 28.09
CA GLY A 6 -19.66 14.33 26.81
C GLY A 6 -18.58 14.70 25.78
N CYS A 7 -18.19 15.97 25.72
CA CYS A 7 -17.20 16.44 24.73
C CYS A 7 -15.79 15.90 25.02
N MET A 8 -15.41 15.81 26.30
CA MET A 8 -14.12 15.21 26.70
C MET A 8 -14.10 13.70 26.44
N THR A 9 -15.20 12.99 26.70
CA THR A 9 -15.29 11.55 26.45
C THR A 9 -15.21 11.22 24.95
N GLU A 10 -15.84 12.02 24.09
CA GLU A 10 -15.71 11.83 22.63
C GLU A 10 -14.32 12.23 22.11
N LEU A 11 -13.69 13.26 22.69
CA LEU A 11 -12.31 13.63 22.36
C LEU A 11 -11.32 12.51 22.68
N ASP A 12 -11.44 11.88 23.85
CA ASP A 12 -10.59 10.75 24.24
C ASP A 12 -10.78 9.56 23.30
N ARG A 13 -12.03 9.25 22.90
CA ARG A 13 -12.32 8.20 21.92
C ARG A 13 -11.70 8.45 20.56
N VAL A 14 -11.74 9.70 20.07
CA VAL A 14 -11.12 10.04 18.79
C VAL A 14 -9.59 9.89 18.87
N HIS A 15 -8.96 10.23 19.99
CA HIS A 15 -7.53 9.97 20.18
C HIS A 15 -7.19 8.48 20.18
N ASP A 16 -7.97 7.66 20.90
CA ASP A 16 -7.78 6.20 20.92
C ASP A 16 -7.96 5.60 19.51
N GLN A 17 -8.96 6.07 18.75
CA GLN A 17 -9.20 5.64 17.38
C GLN A 17 -8.04 6.03 16.45
N ILE A 18 -7.49 7.24 16.57
CA ILE A 18 -6.32 7.67 15.79
C ILE A 18 -5.12 6.76 16.11
N ALA A 19 -4.86 6.50 17.40
CA ALA A 19 -3.75 5.64 17.79
C ALA A 19 -3.90 4.20 17.25
N GLU A 20 -5.11 3.65 17.24
CA GLU A 20 -5.39 2.36 16.62
C GLU A 20 -5.16 2.38 15.10
N LEU A 21 -5.67 3.40 14.41
CA LEU A 21 -5.48 3.58 12.97
C LEU A 21 -4.01 3.76 12.59
N GLU A 22 -3.22 4.48 13.38
CA GLU A 22 -1.77 4.63 13.15
C GLU A 22 -1.03 3.29 13.25
N VAL A 23 -1.39 2.46 14.24
CA VAL A 23 -0.81 1.12 14.39
C VAL A 23 -1.20 0.23 13.21
N LEU A 24 -2.48 0.22 12.82
CA LEU A 24 -2.97 -0.55 11.68
C LEU A 24 -2.31 -0.11 10.38
N LEU A 25 -2.15 1.20 10.17
CA LEU A 25 -1.47 1.74 9.00
C LEU A 25 -0.01 1.31 8.95
N ALA A 26 0.71 1.37 10.07
CA ALA A 26 2.09 0.91 10.14
C ALA A 26 2.22 -0.59 9.80
N MET A 27 1.29 -1.42 10.31
CA MET A 27 1.24 -2.85 9.98
C MET A 27 0.93 -3.10 8.50
N ALA A 28 -0.02 -2.36 7.92
CA ALA A 28 -0.38 -2.46 6.51
C ALA A 28 0.77 -2.02 5.60
N GLN A 29 1.49 -0.94 5.94
CA GLN A 29 2.66 -0.47 5.21
C GLN A 29 3.82 -1.48 5.26
N LEU A 30 4.04 -2.11 6.42
CA LEU A 30 5.03 -3.19 6.55
C LEU A 30 4.67 -4.38 5.64
N ALA A 31 3.41 -4.84 5.69
CA ALA A 31 2.95 -5.92 4.83
C ALA A 31 3.06 -5.54 3.33
N LYS A 32 2.69 -4.31 2.96
CA LYS A 32 2.86 -3.80 1.59
C LYS A 32 4.32 -3.84 1.15
N ALA A 33 5.27 -3.47 2.02
CA ALA A 33 6.70 -3.52 1.70
C ALA A 33 7.21 -4.96 1.52
N GLU A 34 6.77 -5.89 2.36
CA GLU A 34 7.11 -7.32 2.24
C GLU A 34 6.57 -7.91 0.93
N TRP A 35 5.32 -7.65 0.59
CA TRP A 35 4.71 -8.13 -0.64
C TRP A 35 5.24 -7.45 -1.89
N HIS A 36 5.66 -6.18 -1.80
CA HIS A 36 6.40 -5.52 -2.87
C HIS A 36 7.75 -6.22 -3.13
N ALA A 37 8.48 -6.59 -2.07
CA ALA A 37 9.72 -7.35 -2.21
C ALA A 37 9.48 -8.74 -2.83
N ALA A 38 8.41 -9.43 -2.42
CA ALA A 38 8.01 -10.71 -3.00
C ALA A 38 7.65 -10.58 -4.50
N LYS A 39 6.91 -9.53 -4.88
CA LYS A 39 6.57 -9.25 -6.27
C LYS A 39 7.82 -8.99 -7.12
N GLU A 40 8.77 -8.21 -6.63
CA GLU A 40 10.03 -7.95 -7.36
C GLU A 40 10.90 -9.21 -7.44
N ALA A 41 10.88 -10.09 -6.44
CA ALA A 41 11.55 -11.39 -6.51
C ALA A 41 10.94 -12.28 -7.61
N VAL A 42 9.62 -12.41 -7.65
CA VAL A 42 8.90 -13.14 -8.72
C VAL A 42 9.22 -12.53 -10.09
N ARG A 43 9.22 -11.20 -10.20
CA ARG A 43 9.58 -10.51 -11.44
C ARG A 43 11.02 -10.84 -11.88
N ALA A 44 11.97 -10.90 -10.95
CA ALA A 44 13.34 -11.28 -11.24
C ALA A 44 13.45 -12.74 -11.71
N GLU A 45 12.77 -13.68 -11.05
CA GLU A 45 12.69 -15.09 -11.48
C GLU A 45 12.06 -15.23 -12.88
N CYS A 46 11.00 -14.47 -13.15
CA CYS A 46 10.37 -14.41 -14.46
C CYS A 46 11.30 -13.83 -15.54
N LEU A 47 12.09 -12.81 -15.20
CA LEU A 47 13.07 -12.23 -16.10
C LEU A 47 14.18 -13.26 -16.43
N GLU A 48 14.69 -13.97 -15.42
CA GLU A 48 15.71 -15.02 -15.60
C GLU A 48 15.23 -16.20 -16.45
N THR A 49 13.94 -16.53 -16.38
CA THR A 49 13.32 -17.61 -17.18
C THR A 49 12.89 -17.19 -18.58
N ALA A 50 12.63 -15.89 -18.80
CA ALA A 50 12.33 -15.34 -20.11
C ALA A 50 13.58 -15.19 -21.00
N ILE A 51 14.73 -14.85 -20.41
CA ILE A 51 16.00 -14.63 -21.13
C ILE A 51 16.43 -15.81 -22.04
N PRO A 52 16.34 -17.09 -21.60
CA PRO A 52 16.71 -18.25 -22.42
C PRO A 52 15.74 -18.58 -23.56
N ASN A 53 14.47 -18.16 -23.44
CA ASN A 53 13.41 -18.48 -24.40
C ASN A 53 13.22 -17.38 -25.47
N LEU A 54 13.98 -16.28 -25.37
CA LEU A 54 14.04 -15.27 -26.41
C LEU A 54 14.68 -15.86 -27.68
N PRO A 55 14.04 -15.76 -28.86
CA PRO A 55 14.57 -16.33 -30.08
C PRO A 55 15.94 -15.74 -30.43
N ASN A 56 16.98 -16.60 -30.35
CA ASN A 56 18.37 -16.42 -30.81
C ASN A 56 18.94 -14.98 -30.80
N LEU A 57 19.47 -14.58 -29.64
CA LEU A 57 20.39 -13.46 -29.41
C LEU A 57 21.75 -13.53 -30.17
N HIS A 58 21.93 -14.46 -31.12
CA HIS A 58 23.20 -14.64 -31.84
C HIS A 58 23.36 -13.78 -33.10
N GLN A 59 22.38 -12.94 -33.44
CA GLN A 59 22.62 -11.88 -34.42
C GLN A 59 22.98 -10.61 -33.66
N LYS A 60 24.29 -10.34 -33.68
CA LYS A 60 24.91 -9.04 -33.43
C LYS A 60 23.97 -7.92 -33.86
N ASP A 61 23.30 -7.29 -32.92
CA ASP A 61 22.96 -5.88 -32.98
C ASP A 61 22.91 -5.38 -31.54
N GLU A 62 23.93 -4.61 -31.22
CA GLU A 62 24.07 -3.86 -29.99
C GLU A 62 22.89 -2.87 -29.88
N PHE A 63 22.14 -2.91 -28.77
CA PHE A 63 21.25 -1.83 -28.31
C PHE A 63 19.91 -1.56 -29.03
N ASP A 64 19.18 -2.56 -29.53
CA ASP A 64 17.79 -2.31 -29.97
C ASP A 64 16.84 -3.50 -29.78
N PHE A 65 16.87 -4.14 -28.60
CA PHE A 65 15.77 -5.03 -28.24
C PHE A 65 14.55 -4.17 -27.90
N PRO A 66 13.42 -4.32 -28.61
CA PRO A 66 12.20 -3.69 -28.18
C PRO A 66 11.90 -4.22 -26.77
N ILE A 67 11.70 -3.30 -25.83
CA ILE A 67 11.41 -3.61 -24.43
C ILE A 67 10.09 -4.41 -24.34
N GLU A 68 9.20 -4.27 -25.34
CA GLU A 68 7.88 -4.89 -25.44
C GLU A 68 7.85 -6.44 -25.32
N PRO A 69 8.61 -7.25 -26.09
CA PRO A 69 8.58 -8.71 -25.96
C PRO A 69 9.12 -9.25 -24.63
N MET A 70 10.08 -8.56 -24.00
CA MET A 70 10.60 -8.97 -22.70
C MET A 70 9.59 -8.67 -21.59
N ASP A 71 8.99 -7.49 -21.61
CA ASP A 71 7.94 -7.11 -20.67
C ASP A 71 6.68 -7.98 -20.83
N HIS A 72 6.36 -8.40 -22.05
CA HIS A 72 5.23 -9.31 -22.29
C HIS A 72 5.46 -10.71 -21.71
N ALA A 73 6.64 -11.30 -21.93
CA ALA A 73 6.97 -12.61 -21.36
C ALA A 73 7.05 -12.58 -19.82
N VAL A 74 7.55 -11.48 -19.26
CA VAL A 74 7.55 -11.25 -17.81
C VAL A 74 6.12 -11.08 -17.29
N ALA A 75 5.26 -10.36 -17.99
CA ALA A 75 3.85 -10.22 -17.63
C ALA A 75 3.12 -11.57 -17.64
N GLU A 76 3.27 -12.38 -18.69
CA GLU A 76 2.68 -13.72 -18.77
C GLU A 76 3.19 -14.64 -17.65
N CYS A 77 4.47 -14.57 -17.30
CA CYS A 77 5.02 -15.34 -16.19
C CYS A 77 4.46 -14.86 -14.84
N ILE A 78 4.38 -13.54 -14.63
CA ILE A 78 3.80 -12.96 -13.41
C ILE A 78 2.32 -13.37 -13.26
N GLU A 79 1.55 -13.50 -14.35
CA GLU A 79 0.17 -14.01 -14.32
C GLU A 79 0.08 -15.45 -13.79
N THR A 80 1.16 -16.23 -13.80
CA THR A 80 1.22 -17.57 -13.19
C THR A 80 1.43 -17.55 -11.68
N HIS A 81 1.66 -16.37 -11.09
CA HIS A 81 1.79 -16.15 -9.65
C HIS A 81 0.65 -15.26 -9.11
N PRO A 82 -0.63 -15.68 -9.26
CA PRO A 82 -1.78 -14.86 -8.91
C PRO A 82 -1.81 -14.52 -7.42
N ASP A 83 -1.40 -15.44 -6.54
CA ASP A 83 -1.41 -15.24 -5.09
C ASP A 83 -0.54 -14.03 -4.65
N VAL A 84 0.61 -13.84 -5.30
CA VAL A 84 1.55 -12.74 -4.97
C VAL A 84 0.98 -11.40 -5.43
N LEU A 85 0.34 -11.38 -6.60
CA LEU A 85 -0.31 -10.19 -7.12
C LEU A 85 -1.57 -9.83 -6.33
N GLU A 86 -2.42 -10.80 -6.02
CA GLU A 86 -3.63 -10.62 -5.23
C GLU A 86 -3.29 -10.11 -3.83
N ALA A 87 -2.30 -10.70 -3.17
CA ALA A 87 -1.83 -10.23 -1.87
C ALA A 87 -1.27 -8.80 -1.94
N TRP A 88 -0.43 -8.49 -2.93
CA TRP A 88 0.10 -7.13 -3.11
C TRP A 88 -1.01 -6.10 -3.34
N ASN A 89 -1.95 -6.38 -4.25
CA ASN A 89 -3.09 -5.50 -4.52
C ASN A 89 -3.95 -5.28 -3.28
N LEU A 90 -4.18 -6.34 -2.50
CA LEU A 90 -4.94 -6.27 -1.25
C LEU A 90 -4.26 -5.34 -0.23
N PHE A 91 -2.96 -5.51 0.02
CA PHE A 91 -2.25 -4.67 0.99
C PHE A 91 -2.05 -3.23 0.50
N GLU A 92 -1.93 -3.02 -0.82
CA GLU A 92 -1.96 -1.67 -1.38
C GLU A 92 -3.30 -0.98 -1.13
N GLN A 93 -4.42 -1.69 -1.35
CA GLN A 93 -5.75 -1.15 -1.09
C GLN A 93 -5.98 -0.88 0.39
N ILE A 94 -5.64 -1.83 1.28
CA ILE A 94 -5.80 -1.67 2.73
C ILE A 94 -5.00 -0.47 3.24
N ALA A 95 -3.75 -0.30 2.78
CA ALA A 95 -2.93 0.84 3.19
C ALA A 95 -3.57 2.18 2.77
N LEU A 96 -4.10 2.24 1.54
CA LEU A 96 -4.79 3.44 1.05
C LEU A 96 -6.06 3.76 1.83
N GLU A 97 -6.87 2.75 2.13
CA GLU A 97 -8.11 2.91 2.92
C GLU A 97 -7.79 3.42 4.34
N LEU A 98 -6.76 2.88 4.98
CA LEU A 98 -6.33 3.32 6.31
C LEU A 98 -5.78 4.76 6.31
N GLU A 99 -5.05 5.17 5.26
CA GLU A 99 -4.60 6.57 5.13
C GLU A 99 -5.78 7.54 5.07
N ILE A 100 -6.82 7.19 4.33
CA ILE A 100 -8.06 7.99 4.22
C ILE A 100 -8.77 8.05 5.57
N GLU A 101 -8.96 6.92 6.26
CA GLU A 101 -9.61 6.89 7.58
C GLU A 101 -8.84 7.70 8.61
N LEU A 102 -7.51 7.64 8.58
CA LEU A 102 -6.65 8.42 9.46
C LEU A 102 -6.75 9.93 9.18
N GLU A 103 -6.85 10.34 7.92
CA GLU A 103 -7.08 11.74 7.55
C GLU A 103 -8.44 12.23 8.07
N VAL A 104 -9.49 11.43 7.93
CA VAL A 104 -10.83 11.75 8.45
C VAL A 104 -10.82 11.87 9.98
N ALA A 105 -10.16 10.95 10.68
CA ALA A 105 -10.06 10.97 12.14
C ALA A 105 -9.30 12.22 12.64
N HIS A 106 -8.22 12.60 11.96
CA HIS A 106 -7.49 13.83 12.25
C HIS A 106 -8.34 15.09 12.02
N ALA A 107 -9.08 15.16 10.91
CA ALA A 107 -9.99 16.28 10.64
C ALA A 107 -11.04 16.42 11.74
N LEU A 108 -11.62 15.31 12.18
CA LEU A 108 -12.60 15.28 13.28
C LEU A 108 -11.97 15.75 14.60
N LEU A 109 -10.74 15.35 14.89
CA LEU A 109 -10.01 15.80 16.08
C LEU A 109 -9.81 17.33 16.08
N ASP A 110 -9.47 17.91 14.92
CA ASP A 110 -9.29 19.35 14.77
C ASP A 110 -10.61 20.12 14.96
N GLU A 111 -11.72 19.58 14.48
CA GLU A 111 -13.06 20.13 14.73
C GLU A 111 -13.41 20.15 16.22
N TYR A 112 -13.16 19.04 16.93
CA TYR A 112 -13.39 18.97 18.38
C TYR A 112 -12.50 19.93 19.16
N LYS A 113 -11.21 20.04 18.81
CA LYS A 113 -10.28 21.01 19.41
C LYS A 113 -10.76 22.44 19.19
N ALA A 114 -11.20 22.79 17.97
CA ALA A 114 -11.75 24.11 17.68
C ALA A 114 -13.02 24.42 18.48
N CYS A 115 -13.93 23.45 18.61
CA CYS A 115 -15.15 23.58 19.40
C CYS A 115 -14.85 23.79 20.90
N SER A 116 -13.89 23.03 21.46
CA SER A 116 -13.48 23.17 22.86
C SER A 116 -12.83 24.53 23.16
N HIS A 117 -12.01 25.07 22.24
CA HIS A 117 -11.42 26.40 22.39
C HIS A 117 -12.44 27.54 22.26
N ALA A 118 -13.52 27.36 21.50
CA ALA A 118 -14.59 28.35 21.37
C ALA A 118 -15.53 28.42 22.59
N LEU A 119 -15.49 27.40 23.46
CA LEU A 119 -16.31 27.28 24.67
C LEU A 119 -15.59 27.77 25.96
N ILE A 120 -14.30 28.13 25.86
CA ILE A 120 -13.46 28.71 26.94
C ILE A 120 -13.44 30.23 26.82
#